data_AF-A0A367Z133-F1
#
_entry.id   AF-A0A367Z133-F1
#
_cell.length_a   1.000
_cell.length_b   1.000
_cell.length_c   1.000
_cell.angle_alpha   90.00
_cell.angle_beta   90.00
_cell.angle_gamma   90.00
#
_symmetry.space_group_name_H-M   'P 1'
#
loop_
_entity.id
_entity.type
_entity.pdbx_description
1 polymer ?
#
loop_
_entity_poly.entity_id
_entity_poly.type
_entity_poly.pdbx_seq_one_letter_code
_entity_poly.pdbx_strand_id
1 'polypeptide(L)'
;MLQKIKIYHLILIFVSLWNILIISPILTQSYIPTISEIVYSSLHHICHQYESRSIFLFGTKMAVCSRCWGIYFGFLIGTIAFPFLKKHLIYSKWYILCIAVVPILTDIFLDLSNIHESIIITKILSGFFFGILAAPLLVGTIDKAIYELLNNNKRRNLCTKNQTNSSRLYTVE
;
A
#
# COMPACT_ATOMS: atom_id res chain seq x y z
N MET A 1 14.60 13.81 10.76
CA MET A 1 13.41 14.41 10.13
C MET A 1 13.46 14.38 8.61
N LEU A 2 14.50 14.95 7.98
CA LEU A 2 14.63 15.02 6.52
C LEU A 2 14.53 13.66 5.80
N GLN A 3 15.10 12.59 6.34
CA GLN A 3 15.00 11.25 5.73
C GLN A 3 13.59 10.65 5.80
N LYS A 4 12.83 10.90 6.88
CA LYS A 4 11.45 10.41 7.03
C LYS A 4 10.52 11.04 6.00
N ILE A 5 10.70 12.34 5.76
CA ILE A 5 9.93 13.11 4.77
C ILE A 5 10.17 12.55 3.37
N LYS A 6 11.42 12.19 3.03
CA LYS A 6 11.75 11.58 1.73
C LYS A 6 11.08 10.22 1.51
N ILE A 7 11.11 9.34 2.51
CA ILE A 7 10.50 8.00 2.44
C ILE A 7 8.99 8.11 2.29
N TYR A 8 8.36 8.98 3.09
CA TYR A 8 6.93 9.26 3.00
C TYR A 8 6.51 9.67 1.58
N HIS A 9 7.19 10.65 0.97
CA HIS A 9 6.85 11.09 -0.39
C HIS A 9 7.07 9.99 -1.42
N LEU A 10 8.12 9.17 -1.29
CA LEU A 10 8.36 8.04 -2.19
C LEU A 10 7.20 7.04 -2.14
N ILE A 11 6.74 6.69 -0.94
CA ILE A 11 5.58 5.79 -0.76
C ILE A 11 4.32 6.43 -1.32
N LEU A 12 4.09 7.71 -1.05
CA LEU A 12 2.91 8.43 -1.54
C LEU A 12 2.86 8.47 -3.07
N ILE A 13 4.00 8.73 -3.73
CA ILE A 13 4.10 8.73 -5.20
C ILE A 13 3.79 7.32 -5.73
N PHE A 14 4.41 6.29 -5.15
CA PHE A 14 4.20 4.91 -5.55
C PHE A 14 2.72 4.49 -5.44
N VAL A 15 2.08 4.77 -4.30
CA VAL A 15 0.66 4.45 -4.06
C VAL A 15 -0.25 5.25 -4.99
N SER A 16 0.08 6.50 -5.28
CA SER A 16 -0.68 7.34 -6.22
C SER A 16 -0.60 6.79 -7.65
N LEU A 17 0.60 6.42 -8.10
CA LEU A 17 0.81 5.80 -9.42
C LEU A 17 0.06 4.48 -9.54
N TRP A 18 0.04 3.67 -8.47
CA TRP A 18 -0.75 2.43 -8.43
C TRP A 18 -2.25 2.67 -8.61
N ASN A 19 -2.82 3.66 -7.93
CA ASN A 19 -4.23 4.02 -8.09
C ASN A 19 -4.54 4.57 -9.49
N ILE A 20 -3.63 5.35 -10.08
CA ILE A 20 -3.75 5.81 -11.47
C ILE A 20 -3.74 4.63 -12.43
N LEU A 21 -2.84 3.65 -12.24
CA LEU A 21 -2.75 2.45 -13.06
C LEU A 21 -4.06 1.66 -13.06
N ILE A 22 -4.70 1.51 -11.89
CA ILE A 22 -5.99 0.81 -11.74
C ILE A 22 -7.12 1.50 -12.51
N ILE A 23 -7.10 2.84 -12.56
CA ILE A 23 -8.10 3.65 -13.27
C ILE A 23 -7.77 3.75 -14.77
N SER A 24 -6.51 3.52 -15.16
CA SER A 24 -6.02 3.78 -16.51
C SER A 24 -6.81 3.12 -17.65
N PRO A 25 -7.33 1.87 -17.54
CA PRO A 25 -8.09 1.25 -18.62
C PRO A 25 -9.36 2.01 -19.02
N ILE A 26 -9.94 2.80 -18.11
CA ILE A 26 -11.10 3.65 -18.39
C ILE A 26 -10.78 4.68 -19.46
N LEU A 27 -9.57 5.23 -19.42
CA LEU A 27 -9.12 6.24 -20.38
C LEU A 27 -8.52 5.59 -21.61
N THR A 28 -7.76 4.50 -21.45
CA THR A 28 -6.99 3.93 -22.56
C THR A 28 -7.77 2.96 -23.42
N GLN A 29 -8.91 2.41 -22.97
CA GLN A 29 -9.67 1.44 -23.77
C GLN A 29 -10.12 1.99 -25.14
N SER A 30 -10.43 3.29 -25.23
CA SER A 30 -10.87 3.92 -26.48
C SER A 30 -9.73 4.40 -27.39
N TYR A 31 -8.52 4.59 -26.86
CA TYR A 31 -7.40 5.19 -27.59
C TYR A 31 -6.20 4.25 -27.77
N ILE A 32 -5.88 3.44 -26.76
CA ILE A 32 -4.72 2.55 -26.71
C ILE A 32 -5.10 1.22 -26.02
N PRO A 33 -5.85 0.33 -26.71
CA PRO A 33 -6.42 -0.89 -26.12
C PRO A 33 -5.35 -1.85 -25.59
N THR A 34 -4.17 -1.91 -26.21
CA THR A 34 -3.06 -2.77 -25.76
C THR A 34 -2.63 -2.46 -24.32
N ILE A 35 -2.61 -1.18 -23.92
CA ILE A 35 -2.26 -0.81 -22.53
C ILE A 35 -3.34 -1.29 -21.57
N SER A 36 -4.61 -1.11 -21.95
CA SER A 36 -5.76 -1.58 -21.19
C SER A 36 -5.68 -3.10 -20.95
N GLU A 37 -5.43 -3.89 -22.00
CA GLU A 37 -5.29 -5.36 -21.91
C GLU A 37 -4.15 -5.80 -21.02
N ILE A 38 -2.97 -5.16 -21.13
CA ILE A 38 -1.82 -5.46 -20.27
C ILE A 38 -2.17 -5.21 -18.81
N VAL A 39 -2.84 -4.09 -18.51
CA VAL A 39 -3.25 -3.74 -17.15
C VAL A 39 -4.29 -4.74 -16.61
N TYR A 40 -5.31 -5.09 -17.40
CA TYR A 40 -6.31 -6.10 -17.02
C TYR A 40 -5.67 -7.46 -16.76
N SER A 41 -4.83 -7.94 -17.67
CA SER A 41 -4.14 -9.22 -17.54
C SER A 41 -3.25 -9.27 -16.30
N SER A 42 -2.46 -8.22 -16.07
CA SER A 42 -1.57 -8.14 -14.90
C SER A 42 -2.36 -8.15 -13.59
N LEU A 43 -3.48 -7.44 -13.54
CA LEU A 43 -4.32 -7.34 -12.34
C LEU A 43 -5.24 -8.54 -12.13
N HIS A 44 -5.45 -9.38 -13.15
CA HIS A 44 -6.27 -10.60 -13.03
C HIS A 44 -5.69 -11.59 -12.00
N HIS A 45 -4.37 -11.61 -11.85
CA HIS A 45 -3.68 -12.43 -10.84
C HIS A 45 -3.96 -11.99 -9.39
N ILE A 46 -4.42 -10.74 -9.20
CA ILE A 46 -4.70 -10.15 -7.89
C ILE A 46 -6.21 -10.06 -7.66
N CYS A 47 -6.98 -9.85 -8.73
CA CYS A 47 -8.41 -9.65 -8.67
C CYS A 47 -9.10 -10.41 -9.80
N HIS A 48 -10.14 -11.19 -9.47
CA HIS A 48 -10.91 -11.93 -10.47
C HIS A 48 -11.70 -11.05 -11.46
N GLN A 49 -11.84 -9.74 -11.20
CA GLN A 49 -12.47 -8.76 -12.12
C GLN A 49 -13.89 -9.14 -12.60
N TYR A 50 -14.66 -9.84 -11.77
CA TYR A 50 -16.06 -10.15 -12.05
C TYR A 50 -16.86 -8.87 -12.29
N GLU A 51 -17.64 -8.86 -13.37
CA GLU A 51 -18.44 -7.69 -13.78
C GLU A 51 -19.47 -7.33 -12.72
N SER A 52 -20.15 -8.32 -12.14
CA SER A 52 -21.15 -8.14 -11.07
C SER A 52 -20.61 -7.49 -9.79
N ARG A 53 -19.28 -7.39 -9.64
CA ARG A 53 -18.62 -6.83 -8.44
C ARG A 53 -17.72 -5.64 -8.78
N SER A 54 -17.67 -5.21 -10.03
CA SER A 54 -16.79 -4.15 -10.52
C SER A 54 -17.55 -2.85 -10.73
N ILE A 55 -16.85 -1.73 -10.56
CA ILE A 55 -17.39 -0.40 -10.83
C ILE A 55 -17.24 -0.14 -12.34
N PHE A 56 -18.26 0.45 -12.95
CA PHE A 56 -18.21 0.90 -14.34
C PHE A 56 -18.12 2.43 -14.36
N LEU A 57 -17.13 2.95 -15.09
CA LEU A 57 -16.92 4.38 -15.31
C LEU A 57 -16.90 4.62 -16.82
N PHE A 58 -17.76 5.52 -17.31
CA PHE A 58 -17.92 5.82 -18.74
C PHE A 58 -18.20 4.59 -19.63
N GLY A 59 -18.93 3.59 -19.10
CA GLY A 59 -19.23 2.34 -19.81
C GLY A 59 -18.10 1.30 -19.79
N THR A 60 -16.95 1.63 -19.21
CA THR A 60 -15.80 0.74 -19.05
C THR A 60 -15.69 0.27 -17.61
N LYS A 61 -15.48 -1.04 -17.40
CA LYS A 61 -15.23 -1.56 -16.05
C LYS A 61 -13.88 -1.08 -15.52
N MET A 62 -13.73 -1.00 -14.21
CA MET A 62 -12.41 -0.78 -13.61
C MET A 62 -11.52 -2.03 -13.76
N ALA A 63 -10.20 -1.83 -13.70
CA ALA A 63 -9.23 -2.93 -13.76
C ALA A 63 -9.27 -3.86 -12.53
N VAL A 64 -10.01 -3.48 -11.49
CA VAL A 64 -10.20 -4.25 -10.26
C VAL A 64 -11.64 -4.13 -9.77
N CYS A 65 -12.07 -5.07 -8.94
CA CYS A 65 -13.40 -5.02 -8.33
C CYS A 65 -13.55 -3.84 -7.34
N SER A 66 -14.79 -3.49 -7.02
CA SER A 66 -15.17 -2.43 -6.08
C SER A 66 -14.46 -2.55 -4.71
N ARG A 67 -14.28 -3.77 -4.20
CA ARG A 67 -13.57 -4.04 -2.94
C ARG A 67 -12.09 -3.68 -3.02
N CYS A 68 -11.39 -4.20 -4.03
CA CYS A 68 -9.97 -3.90 -4.26
C CYS A 68 -9.76 -2.40 -4.47
N TRP A 69 -10.64 -1.75 -5.24
CA TRP A 69 -10.60 -0.31 -5.41
C TRP A 69 -10.73 0.43 -4.06
N GLY A 70 -11.70 0.03 -3.22
CA GLY A 70 -11.84 0.54 -1.86
C GLY A 70 -10.55 0.39 -1.04
N ILE A 71 -9.91 -0.79 -1.06
CA ILE A 71 -8.64 -1.01 -0.35
C ILE A 71 -7.55 -0.05 -0.84
N TYR A 72 -7.32 0.04 -2.15
CA TYR A 72 -6.23 0.86 -2.70
C TYR A 72 -6.47 2.35 -2.51
N PHE A 73 -7.72 2.79 -2.65
CA PHE A 73 -8.10 4.18 -2.44
C PHE A 73 -8.05 4.55 -0.95
N GLY A 74 -8.56 3.68 -0.07
CA GLY A 74 -8.44 3.85 1.38
C GLY A 74 -6.98 3.89 1.84
N PHE A 75 -6.13 3.06 1.24
CA PHE A 75 -4.69 3.07 1.51
C PHE A 75 -4.03 4.37 1.09
N LEU A 76 -4.42 4.95 -0.06
CA LEU A 76 -3.96 6.27 -0.49
C LEU A 76 -4.35 7.36 0.51
N ILE A 77 -5.61 7.39 0.94
CA ILE A 77 -6.10 8.35 1.94
C ILE A 77 -5.39 8.17 3.28
N GLY A 78 -5.24 6.94 3.76
CA GLY A 78 -4.51 6.64 4.99
C GLY A 78 -3.03 7.03 4.91
N THR A 79 -2.41 6.91 3.73
CA THR A 79 -1.05 7.39 3.48
C THR A 79 -1.02 8.92 3.53
N ILE A 80 -1.93 9.63 2.85
CA ILE A 80 -2.01 11.10 2.92
C ILE A 80 -2.23 11.60 4.36
N ALA A 81 -3.01 10.88 5.16
CA ALA A 81 -3.27 11.19 6.56
C ALA A 81 -2.07 10.88 7.49
N PHE A 82 -1.11 10.06 7.05
CA PHE A 82 0.05 9.62 7.84
C PHE A 82 0.80 10.74 8.60
N PRO A 83 1.22 11.86 7.98
CA PRO A 83 1.95 12.92 8.68
C PRO A 83 1.13 13.60 9.79
N PHE A 84 -0.20 13.52 9.74
CA PHE A 84 -1.10 14.12 10.73
C PHE A 84 -1.46 13.16 11.88
N LEU A 85 -1.12 11.88 11.76
CA LEU A 85 -1.44 10.85 12.75
C LEU A 85 -0.45 10.86 13.93
N LYS A 86 -0.97 10.63 15.13
CA LYS A 86 -0.17 10.58 16.36
C LYS A 86 0.70 9.32 16.36
N LYS A 87 1.99 9.45 16.71
CA LYS A 87 2.98 8.35 16.75
C LYS A 87 2.52 7.09 17.51
N HIS A 88 1.75 7.24 18.58
CA HIS A 88 1.25 6.10 19.39
C HIS A 88 0.17 5.25 18.69
N LEU A 89 -0.40 5.73 17.58
CA LEU A 89 -1.34 4.97 16.74
C LEU A 89 -0.61 4.17 15.65
N ILE A 90 0.66 4.48 15.40
CA ILE A 90 1.42 4.04 14.22
C ILE A 90 2.29 2.82 14.54
N TYR A 91 2.83 2.74 15.76
CA TYR A 91 3.80 1.71 16.12
C TYR A 91 3.15 0.51 16.80
N SER A 92 3.37 -0.68 16.21
CA SER A 92 3.23 -1.99 16.87
C SER A 92 1.82 -2.39 17.32
N LYS A 93 0.78 -1.89 16.65
CA LYS A 93 -0.61 -2.26 16.91
C LYS A 93 -1.16 -3.19 15.82
N TRP A 94 -0.49 -4.32 15.61
CA TRP A 94 -0.93 -5.34 14.65
C TRP A 94 -2.38 -5.79 14.89
N TYR A 95 -2.88 -5.69 16.13
CA TYR A 95 -4.28 -5.94 16.46
C TYR A 95 -5.27 -4.99 15.75
N ILE A 96 -4.89 -3.75 15.40
CA ILE A 96 -5.74 -2.85 14.59
C ILE A 96 -5.93 -3.43 13.19
N LEU A 97 -4.89 -4.06 12.63
CA LEU A 97 -5.02 -4.78 11.37
C LEU A 97 -5.98 -5.97 11.52
N CYS A 98 -5.89 -6.73 12.61
CA CYS A 98 -6.83 -7.82 12.89
C CYS A 98 -8.28 -7.31 12.93
N ILE A 99 -8.53 -6.18 13.60
CA ILE A 99 -9.86 -5.53 13.63
C ILE A 99 -10.29 -5.09 12.23
N ALA A 100 -9.38 -4.52 11.44
CA ALA A 100 -9.66 -4.05 10.09
C ALA A 100 -9.97 -5.19 9.10
N VAL A 101 -9.42 -6.38 9.34
CA VAL A 101 -9.66 -7.58 8.53
C VAL A 101 -11.04 -8.19 8.80
N VAL A 102 -11.61 -8.01 10.00
CA VAL A 102 -12.93 -8.59 10.32
C VAL A 102 -14.03 -8.11 9.36
N PRO A 103 -14.23 -6.80 9.09
CA PRO A 103 -15.20 -6.32 8.11
C PRO A 103 -15.01 -6.87 6.70
N ILE A 104 -13.77 -7.07 6.25
CA ILE A 104 -13.51 -7.56 4.90
C ILE A 104 -13.79 -9.06 4.77
N LEU A 105 -13.41 -9.85 5.79
CA LEU A 105 -13.68 -11.29 5.82
C LEU A 105 -15.17 -11.57 5.97
N THR A 106 -15.87 -10.79 6.78
CA THR A 106 -17.33 -10.91 6.94
C THR A 106 -18.05 -10.57 5.64
N ASP A 107 -17.66 -9.50 4.94
CA ASP A 107 -18.21 -9.16 3.62
C ASP A 107 -17.95 -10.27 2.58
N ILE A 108 -16.75 -10.86 2.57
CA ILE A 108 -16.42 -11.99 1.68
C ILE A 108 -17.27 -13.22 2.04
N PHE A 109 -17.40 -13.54 3.33
CA PHE A 109 -18.16 -14.70 3.79
C PHE A 109 -19.64 -14.60 3.46
N LEU A 110 -20.24 -13.42 3.64
CA LEU A 110 -21.63 -13.14 3.29
C LEU A 110 -21.86 -13.24 1.77
N ASP A 111 -20.97 -12.65 0.97
CA ASP A 111 -21.01 -12.64 -0.51
C ASP A 111 -20.76 -14.04 -1.11
N LEU A 112 -20.04 -14.93 -0.41
CA LEU A 112 -19.85 -16.34 -0.82
C LEU A 112 -21.00 -17.25 -0.39
N SER A 113 -21.64 -16.97 0.74
CA SER A 113 -22.71 -17.82 1.27
C SER A 113 -24.04 -17.66 0.52
N ASN A 114 -24.15 -16.70 -0.42
CA ASN A 114 -25.39 -16.32 -1.11
C ASN A 114 -26.56 -15.97 -0.16
N ILE A 115 -26.28 -15.74 1.12
CA ILE A 115 -27.27 -15.37 2.13
C ILE A 115 -27.65 -13.89 1.96
N HIS A 116 -26.70 -13.06 1.54
CA HIS A 116 -26.90 -11.65 1.23
C HIS A 116 -25.95 -11.22 0.12
N GLU A 117 -26.49 -10.76 -1.02
CA GLU A 117 -25.66 -10.17 -2.07
C GLU A 117 -25.08 -8.84 -1.56
N SER A 118 -23.76 -8.81 -1.33
CA SER A 118 -23.10 -7.56 -0.97
C SER A 118 -23.21 -6.56 -2.13
N ILE A 119 -23.91 -5.46 -1.90
CA ILE A 119 -23.98 -4.36 -2.87
C ILE A 119 -22.60 -3.70 -3.07
N ILE A 120 -22.42 -3.01 -4.20
CA ILE A 120 -21.16 -2.34 -4.54
C ILE A 120 -20.66 -1.42 -3.41
N ILE A 121 -21.58 -0.75 -2.71
CA ILE A 121 -21.24 0.21 -1.64
C ILE A 121 -20.61 -0.49 -0.43
N THR A 122 -21.15 -1.63 0.02
CA THR A 122 -20.61 -2.35 1.19
C THR A 122 -19.22 -2.90 0.88
N LYS A 123 -19.01 -3.40 -0.35
CA LYS A 123 -17.70 -3.82 -0.87
C LYS A 123 -16.67 -2.69 -0.84
N ILE A 124 -17.05 -1.49 -1.27
CA ILE A 124 -16.17 -0.31 -1.23
C ILE A 124 -15.85 0.06 0.22
N LEU A 125 -16.86 0.15 1.09
CA LEU A 125 -16.67 0.61 2.48
C LEU A 125 -15.82 -0.36 3.31
N SER A 126 -16.04 -1.67 3.17
CA SER A 126 -15.24 -2.68 3.88
C SER A 126 -13.78 -2.65 3.44
N GLY A 127 -13.53 -2.55 2.14
CA GLY A 127 -12.19 -2.39 1.57
C GLY A 127 -11.53 -1.07 2.00
N PHE A 128 -12.27 0.04 1.93
CA PHE A 128 -11.78 1.37 2.29
C PHE A 128 -11.38 1.47 3.76
N PHE A 129 -12.20 0.92 4.65
CA PHE A 129 -11.88 0.85 6.07
C PHE A 129 -10.59 0.08 6.33
N PHE A 130 -10.43 -1.08 5.69
CA PHE A 130 -9.18 -1.85 5.77
C PHE A 130 -7.98 -1.05 5.24
N GLY A 131 -8.10 -0.44 4.07
CA GLY A 131 -7.04 0.35 3.44
C GLY A 131 -6.57 1.51 4.32
N ILE A 132 -7.49 2.31 4.87
CA ILE A 132 -7.18 3.44 5.75
C ILE A 132 -6.39 2.99 6.98
N LEU A 133 -6.79 1.88 7.60
CA LEU A 133 -6.14 1.41 8.82
C LEU A 133 -4.80 0.72 8.55
N ALA A 134 -4.67 0.04 7.42
CA ALA A 134 -3.45 -0.64 7.02
C ALA A 134 -2.32 0.34 6.64
N ALA A 135 -2.64 1.47 5.99
CA ALA A 135 -1.64 2.40 5.48
C ALA A 135 -0.69 2.97 6.55
N PRO A 136 -1.17 3.58 7.65
CA PRO A 136 -0.28 4.12 8.68
C PRO A 136 0.62 3.07 9.33
N LEU A 137 0.12 1.84 9.51
CA LEU A 137 0.87 0.73 10.09
C LEU A 137 2.02 0.29 9.16
N LEU A 138 1.73 0.14 7.86
CA LEU A 138 2.73 -0.26 6.87
C LEU A 138 3.77 0.84 6.66
N VAL A 139 3.34 2.09 6.44
CA VAL A 139 4.24 3.24 6.29
C VAL A 139 5.12 3.40 7.54
N GLY A 140 4.54 3.27 8.74
CA GLY A 140 5.26 3.35 10.00
C GLY A 140 6.30 2.23 10.19
N THR A 141 5.97 1.01 9.79
CA THR A 141 6.87 -0.15 9.88
C THR A 141 8.04 -0.01 8.90
N ILE A 142 7.78 0.43 7.67
CA ILE A 142 8.81 0.69 6.66
C ILE A 142 9.75 1.81 7.12
N ASP A 143 9.20 2.92 7.63
CA ASP A 143 10.01 4.04 8.15
C ASP A 143 10.93 3.58 9.30
N LYS A 144 10.41 2.75 10.22
CA LYS A 144 11.21 2.18 11.32
C LYS A 144 12.31 1.25 10.80
N ALA A 145 11.97 0.32 9.90
CA ALA A 145 12.92 -0.63 9.34
C ALA A 145 14.06 0.07 8.58
N ILE A 146 13.74 1.06 7.75
CA ILE A 146 14.74 1.84 7.01
C ILE A 146 15.62 2.63 7.98
N TYR A 147 15.03 3.24 9.02
CA TYR A 147 15.81 3.97 10.03
C TYR A 147 16.82 3.06 10.74
N GLU A 148 16.41 1.84 11.12
CA GLU A 148 17.29 0.85 11.74
C GLU A 148 18.41 0.40 10.79
N LEU A 149 18.10 0.13 9.51
CA LEU A 149 19.09 -0.24 8.50
C LEU A 149 20.13 0.86 8.25
N LEU A 150 19.68 2.11 8.10
CA LEU A 150 20.56 3.25 7.91
C LEU A 150 21.47 3.49 9.12
N ASN A 151 20.92 3.36 10.33
CA ASN A 151 21.70 3.51 11.56
C ASN A 151 22.71 2.36 11.72
N ASN A 152 22.33 1.12 11.42
CA ASN A 152 23.23 -0.03 11.48
C ASN A 152 24.37 0.09 10.46
N ASN A 153 24.09 0.54 9.22
CA ASN A 153 25.13 0.81 8.23
C ASN A 153 26.08 1.93 8.67
N LYS A 154 25.55 3.01 9.25
CA LYS A 154 26.38 4.10 9.79
C LYS A 154 27.31 3.59 10.90
N ARG A 155 26.83 2.73 11.81
CA ARG A 155 27.67 2.12 12.86
C ARG A 155 28.75 1.22 12.27
N ARG A 156 28.42 0.36 11.30
CA ARG A 156 29.42 -0.51 10.62
C ARG A 156 30.55 0.30 9.97
N ASN A 157 30.22 1.37 9.24
CA ASN A 157 31.21 2.20 8.57
C ASN A 157 32.13 2.95 9.54
N LEU A 158 31.66 3.26 10.76
CA LEU A 158 32.49 3.86 11.80
C LEU A 158 33.49 2.84 12.39
N CYS A 159 33.07 1.60 12.63
CA CYS A 159 33.96 0.53 13.09
C CYS A 159 35.07 0.23 12.07
N THR A 160 34.73 0.08 10.79
CA THR A 160 35.73 -0.21 9.74
C THR A 160 36.76 0.90 9.62
N LYS A 161 36.33 2.17 9.65
CA LYS A 161 37.22 3.33 9.60
C LYS A 161 38.17 3.40 10.80
N ASN A 162 37.68 3.10 12.01
CA ASN A 162 38.50 3.07 13.21
C ASN A 162 39.54 1.94 13.17
N GLN A 163 39.17 0.77 12.66
CA GLN A 163 40.07 -0.37 12.52
C GLN A 163 41.20 -0.08 11.50
N THR A 164 40.88 0.53 10.35
CA THR A 164 41.90 0.93 9.35
C THR A 164 42.85 2.01 9.85
N ASN A 165 42.37 2.95 10.67
CA ASN A 165 43.21 3.99 11.25
C ASN A 165 44.14 3.43 12.34
N SER A 166 43.64 2.49 13.15
CA SER A 166 44.46 1.81 14.17
C SER A 166 45.58 1.00 13.52
N SER A 167 45.31 0.23 12.47
CA SER A 167 46.35 -0.54 11.75
C SER A 167 47.40 0.34 11.08
N ARG A 168 47.05 1.57 10.68
CA ARG A 168 48.01 2.52 10.07
C ARG A 168 48.96 3.15 11.08
N LEU A 169 48.57 3.25 12.35
CA LEU A 169 49.42 3.78 13.42
C LEU A 169 50.51 2.79 13.84
N TYR A 170 50.28 1.48 13.69
CA TYR A 170 51.25 0.44 14.07
C TYR A 170 52.25 0.05 12.96
N THR A 171 52.15 0.65 11.75
CA THR A 171 53.04 0.35 10.61
C THR A 171 54.03 1.46 10.28
N VAL A 172 54.16 2.47 11.15
CA VAL A 172 55.04 3.65 10.94
C VAL A 172 56.19 3.68 11.96
N GLU A 173 56.38 2.60 12.72
CA GLU A 173 57.59 2.32 13.52
C GLU A 173 58.45 1.27 12.81
#